data_AF-A0A967CM92-F1
#
_entry.id   AF-A0A967CM92-F1
#
_cell.length_a   1.000
_cell.length_b   1.000
_cell.length_c   1.000
_cell.angle_alpha   90.00
_cell.angle_beta   90.00
_cell.angle_gamma   90.00
#
_symmetry.space_group_name_H-M   'P 1'
#
loop_
_entity.id
_entity.type
_entity.pdbx_description
1 polymer ?
#
loop_
_entity_poly.entity_id
_entity_poly.type
_entity_poly.pdbx_seq_one_letter_code
_entity_poly.pdbx_strand_id
1 'polypeptide(L)'
;MTTTYDPHHPLYLDEADTRAELERVYDLCHGCRLCFKFCPSFPTLFDYIDQHDDQDAGKMTPAQQDHVIDECFQCKLCYINCPYIPGQHEWALDFPRLMLRADAMRRANGQVSLRDKATTAVMGNTDAIGKVSVATVKLTNKVMGAKPGSLIRKVVEKTAGISSVRLLPKFARTRFSSWFKQRPKVRVGKKQGSVTVFPTCLVEYQEPAIGKALVKVYEHNGIECSLTDAG
;
A
#
# COMPACT_ATOMS: atom_id res chain seq x y z
N MET A 1 -13.34 15.22 -22.52
CA MET A 1 -12.54 14.28 -21.72
C MET A 1 -13.12 14.26 -20.33
N THR A 2 -13.49 13.08 -19.82
CA THR A 2 -14.27 12.99 -18.58
C THR A 2 -13.35 12.64 -17.42
N THR A 3 -13.21 13.56 -16.47
CA THR A 3 -12.52 13.29 -15.21
C THR A 3 -13.34 12.30 -14.38
N THR A 4 -13.11 11.01 -14.63
CA THR A 4 -13.86 9.91 -14.02
C THR A 4 -13.08 9.33 -12.86
N TYR A 5 -13.52 9.63 -11.64
CA TYR A 5 -12.97 9.04 -10.41
C TYR A 5 -13.98 8.17 -9.63
N ASP A 6 -15.23 8.14 -10.08
CA ASP A 6 -16.26 7.26 -9.55
C ASP A 6 -16.08 5.83 -10.11
N PRO A 7 -15.80 4.82 -9.26
CA PRO A 7 -15.66 3.43 -9.70
C PRO A 7 -16.94 2.83 -10.30
N HIS A 8 -18.10 3.45 -10.11
CA HIS A 8 -19.36 3.01 -10.71
C HIS A 8 -19.64 3.65 -12.08
N HIS A 9 -18.81 4.60 -12.52
CA HIS A 9 -19.00 5.25 -13.80
C HIS A 9 -18.75 4.26 -14.96
N PRO A 10 -19.57 4.26 -16.03
CA PRO A 10 -19.44 3.29 -17.14
C PRO A 10 -18.06 3.27 -17.80
N LEU A 11 -17.37 4.43 -17.85
CA LEU A 11 -16.04 4.57 -18.43
C LEU A 11 -14.89 4.28 -17.45
N TYR A 12 -15.17 3.92 -16.19
CA TYR A 12 -14.11 3.78 -15.18
C TYR A 12 -13.04 2.75 -15.58
N LEU A 13 -13.46 1.65 -16.22
CA LEU A 13 -12.57 0.58 -16.70
C LEU A 13 -12.27 0.66 -18.20
N ASP A 14 -12.72 1.71 -18.89
CA ASP A 14 -12.42 1.91 -20.30
C ASP A 14 -10.96 2.32 -20.46
N GLU A 15 -10.22 1.58 -21.30
CA GLU A 15 -8.79 1.81 -21.48
C GLU A 15 -8.52 3.15 -22.16
N ALA A 16 -9.24 3.47 -23.24
CA ALA A 16 -9.00 4.70 -24.00
C ALA A 16 -9.25 5.96 -23.15
N ASP A 17 -10.35 6.00 -22.40
CA ASP A 17 -10.66 7.11 -21.49
C ASP A 17 -9.64 7.21 -20.33
N THR A 18 -9.20 6.07 -19.78
CA THR A 18 -8.19 6.07 -18.71
C THR A 18 -6.84 6.56 -19.22
N ARG A 19 -6.41 6.11 -20.40
CA ARG A 19 -5.13 6.49 -21.03
C ARG A 19 -5.11 7.96 -21.43
N ALA A 20 -6.23 8.47 -21.94
CA ALA A 20 -6.38 9.90 -22.15
C ALA A 20 -6.21 10.65 -20.81
N GLU A 21 -6.87 10.22 -19.72
CA GLU A 21 -6.77 10.89 -18.41
C GLU A 21 -5.37 10.83 -17.82
N LEU A 22 -4.62 9.77 -18.08
CA LEU A 22 -3.19 9.70 -17.78
C LEU A 22 -2.43 10.77 -18.55
N GLU A 23 -2.59 10.86 -19.88
CA GLU A 23 -1.94 11.88 -20.71
C GLU A 23 -2.19 13.31 -20.19
N ARG A 24 -3.46 13.69 -19.96
CA ARG A 24 -3.81 15.02 -19.44
C ARG A 24 -3.19 15.30 -18.07
N VAL A 25 -3.28 14.35 -17.14
CA VAL A 25 -2.75 14.55 -15.79
C VAL A 25 -1.22 14.59 -15.81
N TYR A 26 -0.59 13.80 -16.67
CA TYR A 26 0.85 13.74 -16.84
C TYR A 26 1.40 15.05 -17.41
N ASP A 27 0.75 15.61 -18.42
CA ASP A 27 1.08 16.93 -18.99
C ASP A 27 0.98 18.04 -17.93
N LEU A 28 -0.14 18.10 -17.19
CA LEU A 28 -0.31 19.09 -16.10
C LEU A 28 0.73 18.93 -14.99
N CYS A 29 1.05 17.69 -14.63
CA CYS A 29 2.05 17.39 -13.60
C CYS A 29 3.46 17.77 -14.05
N HIS A 30 3.79 17.53 -15.32
CA HIS A 30 5.06 17.91 -15.92
C HIS A 30 5.23 19.43 -16.04
N GLY A 31 4.17 20.16 -16.37
CA GLY A 31 4.21 21.63 -16.35
C GLY A 31 4.42 22.22 -14.96
N CYS A 32 3.85 21.61 -13.91
CA CYS A 32 3.95 22.12 -12.54
C CYS A 32 5.22 21.67 -11.78
N ARG A 33 5.64 20.41 -11.97
CA ARG A 33 6.78 19.71 -11.33
C ARG A 33 6.82 19.66 -9.80
N LEU A 34 5.92 20.31 -9.07
CA LEU A 34 5.95 20.41 -7.60
C LEU A 34 6.09 19.06 -6.87
N CYS A 35 5.52 18.00 -7.43
CA CYS A 35 5.43 16.70 -6.77
C CYS A 35 6.73 15.88 -6.75
N PHE A 36 7.79 16.28 -7.47
CA PHE A 36 9.04 15.50 -7.58
C PHE A 36 9.72 15.22 -6.23
N LYS A 37 9.54 16.11 -5.25
CA LYS A 37 10.12 15.97 -3.90
C LYS A 37 9.37 14.96 -3.03
N PHE A 38 8.16 14.58 -3.41
CA PHE A 38 7.25 13.80 -2.56
C PHE A 38 7.07 12.36 -3.04
N CYS A 39 7.30 12.07 -4.32
CA CYS A 39 6.89 10.81 -4.92
C CYS A 39 7.83 10.40 -6.08
N PRO A 40 8.30 9.14 -6.11
CA PRO A 40 9.23 8.65 -7.13
C PRO A 40 8.60 8.52 -8.53
N SER A 41 7.28 8.37 -8.64
CA SER A 41 6.58 8.33 -9.94
C SER A 41 6.83 9.57 -10.80
N PHE A 42 7.07 10.74 -10.18
CA PHE A 42 7.21 12.00 -10.91
C PHE A 42 8.59 12.16 -11.59
N PRO A 43 9.72 11.86 -10.95
CA PRO A 43 11.00 11.73 -11.66
C PRO A 43 10.91 10.86 -12.91
N THR A 44 10.39 9.64 -12.81
CA THR A 44 10.21 8.72 -13.95
C THR A 44 9.29 9.31 -15.02
N LEU A 45 8.17 9.90 -14.61
CA LEU A 45 7.25 10.59 -15.53
C LEU A 45 7.96 11.71 -16.30
N PHE A 46 8.69 12.57 -15.60
CA PHE A 46 9.35 13.72 -16.21
C PHE A 46 10.50 13.28 -17.11
N ASP A 47 11.27 12.27 -16.71
CA ASP A 47 12.34 11.70 -17.53
C ASP A 47 11.81 11.14 -18.86
N TYR A 48 10.60 10.56 -18.88
CA TYR A 48 9.98 10.11 -20.13
C TYR A 48 9.52 11.26 -21.01
N ILE A 49 8.91 12.29 -20.45
CA ILE A 49 8.40 13.43 -21.22
C ILE A 49 9.56 14.29 -21.74
N ASP A 50 10.60 14.51 -20.93
CA ASP A 50 11.78 15.32 -21.27
C ASP A 50 12.64 14.70 -22.38
N GLN A 51 12.40 13.44 -22.76
CA GLN A 51 13.03 12.81 -23.94
C GLN A 51 12.46 13.30 -25.28
N HIS A 52 11.31 13.98 -25.26
CA HIS A 52 10.67 14.52 -26.44
C HIS A 52 10.95 16.03 -26.57
N ASP A 53 11.34 16.49 -27.76
CA ASP A 53 11.70 17.89 -28.01
C ASP A 53 10.58 18.89 -27.67
N ASP A 54 9.33 18.49 -27.88
CA ASP A 54 8.12 19.28 -27.57
C ASP A 54 7.51 18.95 -26.21
N GLN A 55 8.13 18.05 -25.43
CA GLN A 55 7.71 17.67 -24.08
C GLN A 55 6.22 17.25 -24.00
N ASP A 56 5.71 16.64 -25.07
CA ASP A 56 4.32 16.18 -25.17
C ASP A 56 4.11 14.85 -24.45
N ALA A 57 3.31 14.85 -23.39
CA ALA A 57 2.95 13.65 -22.64
C ALA A 57 2.17 12.61 -23.48
N GLY A 58 1.51 13.03 -24.56
CA GLY A 58 0.80 12.15 -25.51
C GLY A 58 1.72 11.22 -26.29
N LYS A 59 3.03 11.50 -26.30
CA LYS A 59 4.04 10.63 -26.92
C LYS A 59 4.48 9.47 -26.03
N MET A 60 4.07 9.47 -24.75
CA MET A 60 4.34 8.35 -23.86
C MET A 60 3.62 7.08 -24.33
N THR A 61 4.38 6.01 -24.49
CA THR A 61 3.83 4.68 -24.76
C THR A 61 3.02 4.16 -23.56
N PRO A 62 2.06 3.23 -23.77
CA PRO A 62 1.35 2.60 -22.67
C PRO A 62 2.27 1.95 -21.62
N ALA A 63 3.41 1.40 -22.04
CA ALA A 63 4.40 0.82 -21.14
C ALA A 63 5.10 1.87 -20.24
N GLN A 64 5.40 3.05 -20.79
CA GLN A 64 5.95 4.16 -19.99
C GLN A 64 4.92 4.71 -19.02
N GLN A 65 3.65 4.83 -19.43
CA GLN A 65 2.57 5.22 -18.53
C GLN A 65 2.38 4.21 -17.40
N ASP A 66 2.42 2.91 -17.72
CA ASP A 66 2.34 1.81 -16.75
C ASP A 66 3.48 1.83 -15.74
N HIS A 67 4.69 2.19 -16.15
CA HIS A 67 5.82 2.31 -15.23
C HIS A 67 5.57 3.39 -14.16
N VAL A 68 5.03 4.55 -14.55
CA VAL A 68 4.65 5.63 -13.62
C VAL A 68 3.55 5.15 -12.65
N ILE A 69 2.59 4.36 -13.15
CA ILE A 69 1.53 3.74 -12.33
C ILE A 69 2.12 2.78 -11.30
N ASP A 70 3.04 1.91 -11.73
CA ASP A 70 3.65 0.87 -10.90
C ASP A 70 4.53 1.43 -9.77
N GLU A 71 5.04 2.65 -9.91
CA GLU A 71 5.80 3.35 -8.85
C GLU A 71 4.90 4.01 -7.79
N CYS A 72 3.59 4.15 -8.04
CA CYS A 72 2.68 4.80 -7.11
C CYS A 72 2.25 3.87 -5.96
N PHE A 73 2.74 4.16 -4.74
CA PHE A 73 2.40 3.41 -3.53
C PHE A 73 1.29 4.06 -2.67
N GLN A 74 0.48 4.94 -3.26
CA GLN A 74 -0.76 5.48 -2.64
C GLN A 74 -0.57 6.24 -1.31
N CYS A 75 0.58 6.91 -1.11
CA CYS A 75 0.82 7.74 0.08
C CYS A 75 0.02 9.05 0.12
N LYS A 76 -0.49 9.50 -1.04
CA LYS A 76 -1.29 10.73 -1.24
C LYS A 76 -0.57 12.05 -0.90
N LEU A 77 0.75 12.04 -0.70
CA LEU A 77 1.51 13.28 -0.47
C LEU A 77 1.41 14.24 -1.65
N CYS A 78 1.39 13.74 -2.89
CA CYS A 78 1.17 14.57 -4.08
C CYS A 78 -0.20 15.24 -4.07
N TYR A 79 -1.25 14.54 -3.64
CA TYR A 79 -2.61 15.10 -3.56
C TYR A 79 -2.73 16.21 -2.51
N ILE A 80 -2.22 15.97 -1.29
CA ILE A 80 -2.36 16.93 -0.18
C ILE A 80 -1.63 18.25 -0.49
N ASN A 81 -0.54 18.20 -1.27
CA ASN A 81 0.26 19.38 -1.63
C ASN A 81 -0.09 19.95 -3.01
N CYS A 82 -1.02 19.34 -3.75
CA CYS A 82 -1.38 19.79 -5.09
C CYS A 82 -2.37 20.98 -5.02
N PRO A 83 -2.10 22.10 -5.71
CA PRO A 83 -3.05 23.22 -5.77
C PRO A 83 -4.21 22.96 -6.74
N TYR A 84 -4.17 21.86 -7.50
CA TYR A 84 -5.07 21.60 -8.63
C TYR A 84 -6.13 20.53 -8.36
N ILE A 85 -6.37 20.18 -7.09
CA ILE A 85 -7.26 19.07 -6.73
C ILE A 85 -8.75 19.37 -7.00
N PRO A 86 -9.60 18.32 -7.14
CA PRO A 86 -11.05 18.48 -7.29
C PRO A 86 -11.65 19.36 -6.18
N GLY A 87 -12.50 20.30 -6.59
CA GLY A 87 -13.14 21.27 -5.69
C GLY A 87 -12.29 22.50 -5.33
N GLN A 88 -11.01 22.53 -5.69
CA GLN A 88 -10.13 23.70 -5.50
C GLN A 88 -9.69 24.33 -6.83
N HIS A 89 -9.61 23.55 -7.90
CA HIS A 89 -9.22 24.03 -9.23
C HIS A 89 -10.03 23.34 -10.33
N GLU A 90 -10.20 24.03 -11.46
CA GLU A 90 -10.93 23.52 -12.63
C GLU A 90 -10.27 22.28 -13.27
N TRP A 91 -8.97 22.09 -13.08
CA TRP A 91 -8.23 20.94 -13.60
C TRP A 91 -8.54 19.63 -12.90
N ALA A 92 -9.15 19.69 -11.71
CA ALA A 92 -9.63 18.55 -10.93
C ALA A 92 -8.66 17.35 -10.91
N LEU A 93 -7.39 17.60 -10.58
CA LEU A 93 -6.30 16.64 -10.65
C LEU A 93 -6.25 15.77 -9.39
N ASP A 94 -6.60 14.49 -9.51
CA ASP A 94 -6.45 13.48 -8.45
C ASP A 94 -5.52 12.35 -8.91
N PHE A 95 -4.20 12.63 -8.87
CA PHE A 95 -3.16 11.68 -9.26
C PHE A 95 -3.30 10.31 -8.58
N PRO A 96 -3.39 10.19 -7.23
CA PRO A 96 -3.46 8.88 -6.61
C PRO A 96 -4.71 8.10 -7.00
N ARG A 97 -5.86 8.77 -7.17
CA ARG A 97 -7.11 8.11 -7.59
C ARG A 97 -7.07 7.68 -9.06
N LEU A 98 -6.39 8.44 -9.91
CA LEU A 98 -6.12 8.04 -11.29
C LEU A 98 -5.22 6.80 -11.35
N MET A 99 -4.18 6.71 -10.52
CA MET A 99 -3.33 5.51 -10.46
C MET A 99 -4.14 4.27 -10.03
N LEU A 100 -5.06 4.41 -9.07
CA LEU A 100 -5.99 3.33 -8.67
C LEU A 100 -6.93 2.93 -9.82
N ARG A 101 -7.47 3.90 -10.55
CA ARG A 101 -8.31 3.65 -11.73
C ARG A 101 -7.51 2.90 -12.80
N ALA A 102 -6.28 3.30 -13.07
CA ALA A 102 -5.43 2.66 -14.05
C ALA A 102 -5.09 1.21 -13.65
N ASP A 103 -4.81 0.94 -12.38
CA ASP A 103 -4.61 -0.45 -11.90
C ASP A 103 -5.89 -1.30 -12.05
N ALA A 104 -7.05 -0.74 -11.70
CA ALA A 104 -8.35 -1.41 -11.88
C ALA A 104 -8.65 -1.71 -13.36
N MET A 105 -8.42 -0.73 -14.23
CA MET A 105 -8.55 -0.86 -15.69
C MET A 105 -7.61 -1.95 -16.23
N ARG A 106 -6.32 -1.91 -15.90
CA ARG A 106 -5.33 -2.93 -16.32
C ARG A 106 -5.74 -4.33 -15.89
N ARG A 107 -6.25 -4.47 -14.66
CA ARG A 107 -6.74 -5.76 -14.14
C ARG A 107 -7.94 -6.28 -14.92
N ALA A 108 -8.93 -5.41 -15.20
CA ALA A 108 -10.16 -5.74 -15.91
C ALA A 108 -9.91 -6.11 -17.39
N ASN A 109 -9.02 -5.37 -18.06
CA ASN A 109 -8.69 -5.57 -19.47
C ASN A 109 -7.61 -6.65 -19.70
N GLY A 110 -7.27 -7.46 -18.69
CA GLY A 110 -6.36 -8.58 -18.87
C GLY A 110 -4.87 -8.22 -19.00
N GLN A 111 -4.49 -6.98 -18.68
CA GLN A 111 -3.12 -6.45 -18.80
C GLN A 111 -2.21 -6.84 -17.63
N VAL A 112 -2.77 -7.45 -16.58
CA VAL A 112 -2.02 -7.97 -15.43
C VAL A 112 -1.83 -9.48 -15.53
N SER A 113 -0.61 -9.96 -15.32
CA SER A 113 -0.27 -11.38 -15.39
C SER A 113 -1.07 -12.23 -14.39
N LEU A 114 -1.28 -13.51 -14.71
CA LEU A 114 -1.95 -14.45 -13.78
C LEU A 114 -1.18 -14.58 -12.45
N ARG A 115 0.15 -14.54 -12.52
CA ARG A 115 1.02 -14.57 -11.32
C ARG A 115 0.72 -13.37 -10.42
N ASP A 116 0.67 -12.17 -10.98
CA ASP A 116 0.48 -10.96 -10.20
C ASP A 116 -0.96 -10.87 -9.68
N LYS A 117 -1.96 -11.28 -10.47
CA LYS A 117 -3.35 -11.41 -9.98
C LYS A 117 -3.44 -12.33 -8.77
N ALA A 118 -2.81 -13.51 -8.84
CA ALA A 118 -2.81 -14.48 -7.74
C ALA A 118 -2.03 -13.95 -6.53
N THR A 119 -0.85 -13.37 -6.76
CA THR A 119 0.01 -12.79 -5.71
C THR A 119 -0.73 -11.67 -4.98
N THR A 120 -1.35 -10.74 -5.70
CA THR A 120 -2.15 -9.64 -5.13
C THR A 120 -3.36 -10.16 -4.36
N ALA A 121 -4.08 -11.17 -4.87
CA ALA A 121 -5.22 -11.75 -4.18
C ALA A 121 -4.81 -12.41 -2.84
N VAL A 122 -3.65 -13.07 -2.83
CA VAL A 122 -3.10 -13.70 -1.62
C VAL A 122 -2.59 -12.62 -0.66
N MET A 123 -1.70 -11.73 -1.13
CA MET A 123 -1.06 -10.68 -0.31
C MET A 123 -2.03 -9.64 0.22
N GLY A 124 -3.13 -9.36 -0.50
CA GLY A 124 -4.20 -8.49 -0.05
C GLY A 124 -4.93 -9.04 1.19
N ASN A 125 -4.86 -10.36 1.45
CA ASN A 125 -5.41 -10.97 2.65
C ASN A 125 -4.34 -11.10 3.74
N THR A 126 -3.91 -9.96 4.26
CA THR A 126 -2.83 -9.86 5.24
C THR A 126 -3.13 -10.61 6.54
N ASP A 127 -4.39 -10.69 6.93
CA ASP A 127 -4.82 -11.39 8.14
C ASP A 127 -4.69 -12.93 7.98
N ALA A 128 -5.19 -13.49 6.87
CA ALA A 128 -5.03 -14.92 6.57
C ALA A 128 -3.54 -15.30 6.47
N ILE A 129 -2.74 -14.49 5.76
CA ILE A 129 -1.29 -14.68 5.68
C ILE A 129 -0.66 -14.62 7.07
N GLY A 130 -1.04 -13.64 7.89
CA GLY A 130 -0.53 -13.49 9.25
C GLY A 130 -0.80 -14.72 10.11
N LYS A 131 -2.03 -15.24 10.10
CA LYS A 131 -2.44 -16.45 10.82
C LYS A 131 -1.62 -17.67 10.40
N VAL A 132 -1.48 -17.90 9.09
CA VAL A 132 -0.67 -19.01 8.54
C VAL A 132 0.81 -18.84 8.88
N SER A 133 1.32 -17.62 8.76
CA SER A 133 2.73 -17.29 9.00
C SER A 133 3.13 -17.50 10.45
N VAL A 134 2.26 -17.14 11.40
CA VAL A 134 2.49 -17.40 12.83
C VAL A 134 2.35 -18.89 13.15
N ALA A 135 1.38 -19.59 12.57
CA ALA A 135 1.24 -21.04 12.75
C ALA A 135 2.47 -21.82 12.25
N THR A 136 3.12 -21.33 11.19
CA THR A 136 4.29 -21.94 10.56
C THR A 136 5.60 -21.16 10.83
N VAL A 137 5.64 -20.36 11.91
CA VAL A 137 6.67 -19.32 12.17
C VAL A 137 8.13 -19.80 12.03
N LYS A 138 8.45 -21.05 12.36
CA LYS A 138 9.80 -21.61 12.21
C LYS A 138 10.23 -21.63 10.73
N LEU A 139 9.34 -22.11 9.85
CA LEU A 139 9.59 -22.17 8.42
C LEU A 139 9.53 -20.76 7.82
N THR A 140 8.49 -20.01 8.15
CA THR A 140 8.31 -18.64 7.64
C THR A 140 9.51 -17.77 7.96
N ASN A 141 9.97 -17.75 9.21
CA ASN A 141 11.13 -16.94 9.60
C ASN A 141 12.46 -17.47 9.05
N LYS A 142 12.56 -18.77 8.69
CA LYS A 142 13.72 -19.30 7.97
C LYS A 142 13.79 -18.71 6.55
N VAL A 143 12.64 -18.56 5.88
CA VAL A 143 12.55 -17.96 4.54
C VAL A 143 12.71 -16.43 4.61
N MET A 144 11.99 -15.75 5.52
CA MET A 144 12.06 -14.30 5.69
C MET A 144 13.44 -13.84 6.16
N GLY A 145 14.08 -14.62 7.03
CA GLY A 145 15.42 -14.35 7.57
C GLY A 145 16.58 -14.88 6.72
N ALA A 146 16.32 -15.47 5.54
CA ALA A 146 17.38 -15.88 4.64
C ALA A 146 18.16 -14.66 4.10
N LYS A 147 19.47 -14.82 3.88
CA LYS A 147 20.33 -13.72 3.40
C LYS A 147 19.76 -13.10 2.11
N PRO A 148 19.68 -11.75 2.01
CA PRO A 148 19.31 -11.06 0.77
C PRO A 148 20.11 -11.59 -0.43
N GLY A 149 19.43 -11.87 -1.55
CA GLY A 149 20.02 -12.42 -2.77
C GLY A 149 20.37 -13.92 -2.74
N SER A 150 20.12 -14.63 -1.65
CA SER A 150 20.32 -16.09 -1.57
C SER A 150 19.38 -16.87 -2.49
N LEU A 151 19.70 -18.14 -2.76
CA LEU A 151 18.88 -19.00 -3.63
C LEU A 151 17.42 -19.10 -3.17
N ILE A 152 17.19 -19.23 -1.85
CA ILE A 152 15.84 -19.25 -1.26
C ILE A 152 15.08 -17.97 -1.62
N ARG A 153 15.74 -16.81 -1.51
CA ARG A 153 15.15 -15.50 -1.83
C ARG A 153 14.87 -15.34 -3.33
N LYS A 154 15.75 -15.84 -4.20
CA LYS A 154 15.55 -15.83 -5.66
C LYS A 154 14.38 -16.71 -6.09
N VAL A 155 14.17 -17.84 -5.41
CA VAL A 155 12.98 -18.68 -5.64
C VAL A 155 11.72 -17.92 -5.26
N VAL A 156 11.69 -17.26 -4.10
CA VAL A 156 10.55 -16.41 -3.67
C VAL A 156 10.31 -15.25 -4.64
N GLU A 157 11.36 -14.62 -5.16
CA GLU A 157 11.22 -13.55 -6.17
C GLU A 157 10.57 -14.07 -7.45
N LYS A 158 11.01 -15.23 -7.95
CA LYS A 158 10.47 -15.81 -9.17
C LYS A 158 9.01 -16.25 -9.00
N THR A 159 8.62 -16.77 -7.84
CA THR A 159 7.28 -17.31 -7.61
C THR A 159 6.27 -16.25 -7.13
N ALA A 160 6.68 -15.38 -6.20
CA ALA A 160 5.81 -14.42 -5.52
C ALA A 160 6.10 -12.96 -5.88
N GLY A 161 7.07 -12.68 -6.76
CA GLY A 161 7.41 -11.31 -7.17
C GLY A 161 8.11 -10.46 -6.11
N ILE A 162 8.44 -11.01 -4.95
CA ILE A 162 9.11 -10.26 -3.88
C ILE A 162 10.61 -10.23 -4.15
N SER A 163 11.16 -9.04 -4.38
CA SER A 163 12.59 -8.86 -4.61
C SER A 163 13.46 -9.65 -3.60
N SER A 164 14.42 -10.39 -4.14
CA SER A 164 15.30 -11.26 -3.36
C SER A 164 16.21 -10.48 -2.42
N VAL A 165 16.45 -9.20 -2.69
CA VAL A 165 17.24 -8.30 -1.85
C VAL A 165 16.41 -7.47 -0.87
N ARG A 166 15.07 -7.57 -0.92
CA ARG A 166 14.18 -6.88 0.01
C ARG A 166 14.37 -7.40 1.44
N LEU A 167 14.50 -6.47 2.39
CA LEU A 167 14.42 -6.77 3.81
C LEU A 167 12.97 -7.15 4.16
N LEU A 168 12.74 -8.38 4.62
CA LEU A 168 11.43 -8.83 5.06
C LEU A 168 11.38 -8.93 6.60
N PRO A 169 10.29 -8.43 7.22
CA PRO A 169 10.10 -8.55 8.65
C PRO A 169 9.86 -10.02 9.04
N LYS A 170 10.20 -10.35 10.29
CA LYS A 170 9.92 -11.65 10.86
C LYS A 170 8.54 -11.64 11.52
N PHE A 171 7.89 -12.79 11.53
CA PHE A 171 6.66 -13.00 12.28
C PHE A 171 6.96 -13.35 13.74
N ALA A 172 6.12 -12.85 14.64
CA ALA A 172 6.17 -13.18 16.05
C ALA A 172 5.69 -14.61 16.30
N ARG A 173 6.20 -15.24 17.37
CA ARG A 173 5.74 -16.58 17.79
C ARG A 173 4.34 -16.59 18.37
N THR A 174 3.93 -15.46 18.95
CA THR A 174 2.64 -15.32 19.63
C THR A 174 2.00 -14.04 19.12
N ARG A 175 0.77 -14.16 18.64
CA ARG A 175 -0.03 -13.01 18.20
C ARG A 175 -0.31 -12.06 19.35
N PHE A 176 -0.47 -10.78 19.06
CA PHE A 176 -0.83 -9.79 20.08
C PHE A 176 -2.15 -10.16 20.76
N SER A 177 -3.20 -10.47 20.01
CA SER A 177 -4.51 -10.86 20.54
C SER A 177 -4.44 -12.08 21.47
N SER A 178 -3.64 -13.08 21.10
CA SER A 178 -3.46 -14.30 21.89
C SER A 178 -2.76 -14.00 23.21
N TRP A 179 -1.71 -13.18 23.17
CA TRP A 179 -1.06 -12.68 24.38
C TRP A 179 -2.03 -11.84 25.23
N PHE A 180 -2.80 -10.94 24.60
CA PHE A 180 -3.71 -10.03 25.29
C PHE A 180 -4.74 -10.80 26.12
N LYS A 181 -5.30 -11.89 25.58
CA LYS A 181 -6.26 -12.76 26.28
C LYS A 181 -5.63 -13.54 27.45
N GLN A 182 -4.35 -13.87 27.37
CA GLN A 182 -3.63 -14.68 28.37
C GLN A 182 -2.88 -13.83 29.41
N ARG A 183 -2.78 -12.51 29.23
CA ARG A 183 -2.02 -11.64 30.13
C ARG A 183 -2.67 -11.58 31.52
N PRO A 184 -1.88 -11.37 32.59
CA PRO A 184 -2.42 -11.01 33.89
C PRO A 184 -3.18 -9.68 33.80
N LYS A 185 -4.46 -9.67 34.23
CA LYS A 185 -5.24 -8.43 34.31
C LYS A 185 -4.83 -7.68 35.58
N VAL A 186 -4.25 -6.50 35.42
CA VAL A 186 -3.93 -5.62 36.56
C VAL A 186 -5.25 -5.09 37.12
N ARG A 187 -5.44 -5.19 38.44
CA ARG A 187 -6.60 -4.58 39.10
C ARG A 187 -6.36 -3.07 39.13
N VAL A 188 -7.03 -2.36 38.23
CA VAL A 188 -6.99 -0.91 38.16
C VAL A 188 -7.61 -0.35 39.45
N GLY A 189 -6.77 0.23 40.32
CA GLY A 189 -7.21 0.71 41.64
C GLY A 189 -8.17 1.90 41.55
N LYS A 190 -7.81 2.91 40.75
CA LYS A 190 -8.67 4.07 40.45
C LYS A 190 -8.89 4.13 38.94
N LYS A 191 -10.03 3.62 38.47
CA LYS A 191 -10.39 3.63 37.06
C LYS A 191 -10.51 5.07 36.55
N GLN A 192 -9.68 5.42 35.57
CA GLN A 192 -9.69 6.72 34.90
C GLN A 192 -10.44 6.68 33.55
N GLY A 193 -10.52 5.50 32.92
CA GLY A 193 -11.20 5.35 31.64
C GLY A 193 -11.14 3.92 31.10
N SER A 194 -11.66 3.73 29.89
CA SER A 194 -11.61 2.47 29.15
C SER A 194 -11.40 2.73 27.67
N VAL A 195 -10.59 1.88 27.03
CA VAL A 195 -10.29 1.96 25.60
C VAL A 195 -10.38 0.58 24.95
N THR A 196 -10.77 0.57 23.68
CA THR A 196 -10.71 -0.61 22.82
C THR A 196 -9.46 -0.53 21.96
N VAL A 197 -8.60 -1.54 22.07
CA VAL A 197 -7.36 -1.63 21.27
C VAL A 197 -7.68 -2.29 19.92
N PHE A 198 -7.32 -1.59 18.85
CA PHE A 198 -7.38 -2.08 17.47
C PHE A 198 -5.95 -2.38 16.99
N PRO A 199 -5.46 -3.63 17.12
CA PRO A 199 -4.13 -3.96 16.63
C PRO A 199 -4.11 -3.94 15.10
N THR A 200 -3.14 -3.25 14.53
CA THR A 200 -2.86 -3.38 13.09
C THR A 200 -2.29 -4.78 12.80
N CYS A 201 -2.30 -5.21 11.54
CA CYS A 201 -1.67 -6.47 11.12
C CYS A 201 -0.20 -6.56 11.56
N LEU A 202 0.53 -5.44 11.59
CA LEU A 202 1.91 -5.37 12.07
C LEU A 202 1.99 -5.75 13.56
N VAL A 203 1.17 -5.14 14.41
CA VAL A 203 1.15 -5.41 15.85
C VAL A 203 0.62 -6.83 16.12
N GLU A 204 -0.38 -7.28 15.39
CA GLU A 204 -0.98 -8.61 15.57
C GLU A 204 0.02 -9.73 15.27
N TYR A 205 0.80 -9.62 14.19
CA TYR A 205 1.56 -10.73 13.64
C TYR A 205 3.09 -10.62 13.70
N GLN A 206 3.66 -9.41 13.77
CA GLN A 206 5.11 -9.20 13.64
C GLN A 206 5.72 -8.52 14.86
N GLU A 207 5.13 -7.39 15.29
CA GLU A 207 5.65 -6.53 16.37
C GLU A 207 4.67 -6.42 17.56
N PRO A 208 4.27 -7.53 18.20
CA PRO A 208 3.32 -7.51 19.30
C PRO A 208 3.87 -6.77 20.53
N ALA A 209 5.19 -6.56 20.61
CA ALA A 209 5.81 -5.79 21.69
C ALA A 209 5.26 -4.35 21.77
N ILE A 210 4.95 -3.73 20.63
CA ILE A 210 4.38 -2.37 20.56
C ILE A 210 3.02 -2.34 21.27
N GLY A 211 2.13 -3.27 20.92
CA GLY A 211 0.81 -3.39 21.56
C GLY A 211 0.92 -3.73 23.04
N LYS A 212 1.86 -4.60 23.43
CA LYS A 212 2.12 -4.94 24.84
C LYS A 212 2.53 -3.72 25.66
N ALA A 213 3.40 -2.86 25.09
CA ALA A 213 3.83 -1.63 25.75
C ALA A 213 2.66 -0.67 25.95
N LEU A 214 1.83 -0.47 24.91
CA LEU A 214 0.62 0.36 24.99
C LEU A 214 -0.30 -0.11 26.13
N VAL A 215 -0.61 -1.41 26.18
CA VAL A 215 -1.50 -1.96 27.21
C VAL A 215 -0.92 -1.74 28.62
N LYS A 216 0.38 -1.97 28.80
CA LYS A 216 1.04 -1.75 30.09
C LYS A 216 0.97 -0.29 30.53
N VAL A 217 1.18 0.66 29.62
CA VAL A 217 1.11 2.10 29.91
C VAL A 217 -0.32 2.47 30.32
N TYR A 218 -1.33 2.01 29.60
CA TYR A 218 -2.73 2.29 29.93
C TYR A 218 -3.15 1.67 31.26
N GLU A 219 -2.86 0.39 31.50
CA GLU A 219 -3.21 -0.26 32.76
C GLU A 219 -2.49 0.38 33.96
N HIS A 220 -1.24 0.83 33.78
CA HIS A 220 -0.50 1.57 34.81
C HIS A 220 -1.16 2.90 35.17
N ASN A 221 -1.76 3.60 34.20
CA ASN A 221 -2.49 4.86 34.41
C ASN A 221 -3.97 4.67 34.77
N GLY A 222 -4.38 3.44 35.07
CA GLY A 222 -5.75 3.12 35.45
C GLY A 222 -6.77 3.21 34.30
N ILE A 223 -6.32 2.99 33.07
CA ILE A 223 -7.15 2.89 31.87
C ILE A 223 -7.32 1.41 31.52
N GLU A 224 -8.56 0.94 31.53
CA GLU A 224 -8.88 -0.44 31.16
C GLU A 224 -8.77 -0.65 29.64
N CYS A 225 -8.14 -1.74 29.24
CA CYS A 225 -8.03 -2.12 27.83
C CYS A 225 -8.92 -3.32 27.52
N SER A 226 -9.78 -3.17 26.51
CA SER A 226 -10.43 -4.27 25.79
C SER A 226 -9.79 -4.47 24.43
N LEU A 227 -10.05 -5.62 23.81
CA LEU A 227 -9.67 -5.89 22.42
C LEU A 227 -10.93 -5.85 21.57
N THR A 228 -10.84 -5.34 20.36
CA THR A 228 -11.92 -5.47 19.37
C THR A 228 -12.03 -6.91 18.88
N ASP A 229 -13.25 -7.32 18.52
CA ASP A 229 -13.50 -8.55 17.75
C ASP A 229 -13.40 -8.32 16.23
N ALA A 230 -13.17 -7.07 15.80
CA ALA A 230 -13.11 -6.66 14.39
C ALA A 230 -11.77 -7.02 13.69
N GLY A 231 -11.17 -8.16 14.00
CA GLY A 231 -9.87 -8.60 13.45
C GLY A 231 -9.83 -10.08 13.07
#